data_AF-A0A9D8HRX4-F1
#
_entry.id   AF-A0A9D8HRX4-F1
#
_cell.length_a   1.000
_cell.length_b   1.000
_cell.length_c   1.000
_cell.angle_alpha   90.00
_cell.angle_beta   90.00
_cell.angle_gamma   90.00
#
_symmetry.space_group_name_H-M   'P 1'
#
loop_
_entity.id
_entity.type
_entity.pdbx_description
1 polymer ?
#
loop_
_entity_poly.entity_id
_entity_poly.type
_entity_poly.pdbx_seq_one_letter_code
_entity_poly.pdbx_strand_id
1 'polypeptide(L)'
;CAVLFVLMSLVPWRYALMPALAGLLPKILKDFQQTYTRYHGMRHLLAGYDIAQDRLFGIIRRRKRSKEFISFLKIIRRRYPNERRLAIILDNFSAHKKKEVLSWCRANGVWLIFTATNASWMNRIEAQFGSVHYFVLKSSYPKNHAELEQNVKEHLKWRNSNRHNPLLKILQKKTYVI
;
A
#
# COMPACT_ATOMS: atom_id res chain seq x y z
N CYS A 1 5.00 -5.50 10.76
CA CYS A 1 4.37 -5.27 9.45
C CYS A 1 5.25 -4.31 8.67
N ALA A 2 5.75 -4.70 7.51
CA ALA A 2 6.45 -3.76 6.64
C ALA A 2 5.88 -3.95 5.24
N VAL A 3 5.13 -2.92 4.85
CA VAL A 3 4.36 -2.81 3.63
C VAL A 3 5.21 -2.02 2.65
N LEU A 4 5.22 -2.42 1.39
CA LEU A 4 6.01 -1.75 0.36
C LEU A 4 5.10 -0.97 -0.58
N PHE A 5 5.53 0.24 -0.92
CA PHE A 5 4.75 1.37 -1.40
C PHE A 5 4.98 1.66 -2.90
N VAL A 6 3.92 2.03 -3.66
CA VAL A 6 4.03 2.66 -4.99
C VAL A 6 2.90 3.67 -5.20
N LEU A 7 3.25 4.90 -5.62
CA LEU A 7 2.33 5.92 -6.13
C LEU A 7 2.85 6.53 -7.45
N MET A 8 1.98 7.04 -8.32
CA MET A 8 2.35 7.74 -9.56
C MET A 8 1.46 8.99 -9.72
N SER A 9 1.97 10.20 -9.44
CA SER A 9 1.21 11.46 -9.58
C SER A 9 2.01 12.57 -10.27
N LEU A 10 1.32 13.33 -11.15
CA LEU A 10 1.63 14.72 -11.52
C LEU A 10 0.56 15.66 -10.89
N VAL A 11 0.98 16.89 -10.56
CA VAL A 11 0.43 17.98 -9.67
C VAL A 11 -0.76 18.76 -10.34
N PRO A 12 -1.45 19.84 -9.80
CA PRO A 12 -1.26 20.69 -8.58
C PRO A 12 -2.50 21.11 -7.72
N TRP A 13 -2.21 21.88 -6.65
CA TRP A 13 -2.90 22.30 -5.40
C TRP A 13 -4.18 23.18 -5.44
N ARG A 14 -4.99 23.18 -4.33
CA ARG A 14 -5.37 24.36 -3.48
C ARG A 14 -6.41 24.07 -2.35
N TYR A 15 -6.07 24.49 -1.10
CA TYR A 15 -6.87 24.89 0.11
C TYR A 15 -8.03 24.00 0.63
N ALA A 16 -8.54 24.05 1.87
CA ALA A 16 -8.14 24.42 3.24
C ALA A 16 -9.36 24.09 4.15
N LEU A 17 -9.12 23.85 5.46
CA LEU A 17 -10.06 23.91 6.61
C LEU A 17 -11.20 22.86 6.73
N MET A 18 -11.19 22.12 7.85
CA MET A 18 -12.21 22.20 8.92
C MET A 18 -11.89 21.23 10.09
N PRO A 19 -11.85 21.71 11.35
CA PRO A 19 -11.91 20.90 12.57
C PRO A 19 -13.31 20.97 13.20
N ALA A 20 -14.06 19.87 13.23
CA ALA A 20 -15.27 19.70 14.07
C ALA A 20 -15.82 18.28 13.97
N LEU A 21 -15.15 17.29 14.57
CA LEU A 21 -15.74 15.95 14.83
C LEU A 21 -14.97 15.21 15.95
N ALA A 22 -14.40 15.96 16.91
CA ALA A 22 -13.55 15.42 17.98
C ALA A 22 -14.32 14.84 19.19
N GLY A 23 -15.67 14.81 19.16
CA GLY A 23 -16.46 14.62 20.38
C GLY A 23 -17.01 13.22 20.67
N LEU A 24 -16.96 12.24 19.75
CA LEU A 24 -17.86 11.07 19.87
C LEU A 24 -17.25 9.70 19.56
N LEU A 25 -15.95 9.52 19.81
CA LEU A 25 -15.28 8.23 19.59
C LEU A 25 -14.26 7.71 20.64
N PRO A 26 -14.24 8.07 21.95
CA PRO A 26 -13.23 7.46 22.85
C PRO A 26 -13.55 6.07 23.45
N LYS A 27 -14.73 5.46 23.24
CA LYS A 27 -15.12 4.25 24.00
C LYS A 27 -15.07 2.89 23.27
N ILE A 28 -14.93 2.87 21.94
CA ILE A 28 -14.94 1.61 21.14
C ILE A 28 -13.54 1.26 20.59
N LEU A 29 -12.55 2.13 20.74
CA LEU A 29 -11.21 1.95 20.18
C LEU A 29 -10.15 1.47 21.18
N LYS A 30 -10.49 1.28 22.47
CA LYS A 30 -9.47 1.06 23.51
C LYS A 30 -9.06 -0.41 23.76
N ASP A 31 -9.80 -1.40 23.28
CA ASP A 31 -9.50 -2.81 23.60
C ASP A 31 -9.31 -3.69 22.37
N PHE A 32 -8.24 -3.51 21.58
CA PHE A 32 -7.70 -4.59 20.73
C PHE A 32 -6.19 -4.40 20.48
N GLN A 33 -5.38 -4.37 21.55
CA GLN A 33 -4.03 -4.91 21.44
C GLN A 33 -4.15 -6.44 21.32
N GLN A 34 -4.43 -6.93 20.11
CA GLN A 34 -4.37 -8.37 19.82
C GLN A 34 -2.90 -8.78 19.89
N THR A 35 -2.53 -9.38 21.02
CA THR A 35 -1.31 -10.15 21.22
C THR A 35 -1.36 -11.35 20.27
N TYR A 36 -0.97 -11.13 19.02
CA TYR A 36 -0.84 -12.20 18.03
C TYR A 36 0.38 -13.05 18.44
N THR A 37 0.14 -14.22 19.01
CA THR A 37 1.20 -15.19 19.29
C THR A 37 1.80 -15.63 17.94
N ARG A 38 2.99 -15.11 17.61
CA ARG A 38 3.63 -15.23 16.28
C ARG A 38 4.21 -16.63 16.03
N TYR A 39 3.38 -17.66 15.93
CA TYR A 39 3.88 -19.02 15.65
C TYR A 39 4.34 -19.22 14.19
N HIS A 40 3.95 -18.35 13.24
CA HIS A 40 4.15 -18.60 11.80
C HIS A 40 5.13 -17.65 11.07
N GLY A 41 5.80 -16.73 11.78
CA GLY A 41 6.70 -15.72 11.21
C GLY A 41 5.97 -14.48 10.65
N MET A 42 6.68 -13.56 9.99
CA MET A 42 6.07 -12.36 9.38
C MET A 42 5.91 -12.51 7.86
N ARG A 43 4.81 -12.00 7.31
CA ARG A 43 4.57 -11.83 5.88
C ARG A 43 4.57 -10.34 5.51
N HIS A 44 4.97 -10.04 4.28
CA HIS A 44 5.12 -8.69 3.75
C HIS A 44 4.29 -8.54 2.48
N LEU A 45 3.35 -7.60 2.49
CA LEU A 45 2.63 -7.19 1.29
C LEU A 45 3.45 -6.12 0.56
N LEU A 46 3.91 -6.42 -0.65
CA LEU A 46 4.43 -5.44 -1.59
C LEU A 46 3.25 -5.02 -2.46
N ALA A 47 2.81 -3.77 -2.34
CA ALA A 47 1.63 -3.28 -3.04
C ALA A 47 1.96 -2.05 -3.89
N GLY A 48 1.10 -1.80 -4.86
CA GLY A 48 1.17 -0.62 -5.68
C GLY A 48 -0.21 -0.13 -6.07
N TYR A 49 -0.31 1.18 -6.20
CA TYR A 49 -1.55 1.87 -6.49
C TYR A 49 -1.39 2.71 -7.75
N ASP A 50 -2.14 2.33 -8.77
CA ASP A 50 -2.32 3.10 -9.99
C ASP A 50 -3.40 4.15 -9.75
N ILE A 51 -3.02 5.43 -9.78
CA ILE A 51 -3.94 6.53 -9.57
C ILE A 51 -4.81 6.78 -10.79
N ALA A 52 -4.26 6.65 -11.99
CA ALA A 52 -4.98 6.95 -13.23
C ALA A 52 -6.14 5.97 -13.41
N GLN A 53 -5.90 4.70 -13.09
CA GLN A 53 -6.93 3.66 -13.17
C GLN A 53 -7.64 3.43 -11.85
N ASP A 54 -7.24 4.05 -10.74
CA ASP A 54 -7.71 3.72 -9.40
C ASP A 54 -7.63 2.20 -9.12
N ARG A 55 -6.46 1.60 -9.30
CA ARG A 55 -6.26 0.14 -9.12
C ARG A 55 -5.19 -0.15 -8.09
N LEU A 56 -5.53 -0.96 -7.11
CA LEU A 56 -4.62 -1.48 -6.10
C LEU A 56 -4.20 -2.90 -6.45
N PHE A 57 -2.91 -3.17 -6.47
CA PHE A 57 -2.34 -4.49 -6.71
C PHE A 57 -1.30 -4.82 -5.65
N GLY A 58 -1.01 -6.10 -5.44
CA GLY A 58 0.04 -6.49 -4.51
C GLY A 58 0.37 -7.97 -4.55
N ILE A 59 1.53 -8.29 -3.99
CA ILE A 59 2.03 -9.65 -3.81
C ILE A 59 2.51 -9.82 -2.37
N ILE A 60 2.33 -11.01 -1.82
CA ILE A 60 2.79 -11.32 -0.46
C ILE A 60 4.09 -12.11 -0.55
N ARG A 61 5.07 -11.72 0.28
CA ARG A 61 6.41 -12.29 0.35
C ARG A 61 6.82 -12.56 1.79
N ARG A 62 7.70 -13.53 1.98
CA ARG A 62 8.28 -13.87 3.30
C ARG A 62 9.30 -12.84 3.79
N ARG A 63 9.90 -12.10 2.87
CA ARG A 63 10.96 -11.12 3.11
C ARG A 63 10.71 -9.89 2.23
N LYS A 64 11.32 -8.76 2.61
CA LYS A 64 11.22 -7.47 1.92
C LYS A 64 12.59 -6.94 1.47
N ARG A 65 13.37 -7.75 0.75
CA ARG A 65 14.70 -7.34 0.24
C ARG A 65 14.60 -6.84 -1.20
N SER A 66 15.72 -6.38 -1.73
CA SER A 66 15.85 -5.89 -3.10
C SER A 66 15.46 -6.95 -4.15
N LYS A 67 15.77 -8.23 -3.94
CA LYS A 67 15.31 -9.33 -4.81
C LYS A 67 13.77 -9.41 -4.91
N GLU A 68 13.08 -9.34 -3.76
CA GLU A 68 11.62 -9.36 -3.74
C GLU A 68 11.04 -8.09 -4.37
N PHE A 69 11.69 -6.94 -4.19
CA PHE A 69 11.30 -5.69 -4.84
C PHE A 69 11.47 -5.74 -6.36
N ILE A 70 12.59 -6.23 -6.88
CA ILE A 70 12.79 -6.41 -8.34
C ILE A 70 11.74 -7.38 -8.90
N SER A 71 11.42 -8.47 -8.18
CA SER A 71 10.33 -9.36 -8.59
C SER A 71 9.00 -8.63 -8.69
N PHE A 72 8.72 -7.70 -7.79
CA PHE A 72 7.52 -6.89 -7.83
C PHE A 72 7.53 -5.90 -9.00
N LEU A 73 8.65 -5.20 -9.22
CA LEU A 73 8.81 -4.28 -10.35
C LEU A 73 8.63 -4.98 -11.70
N LYS A 74 9.11 -6.22 -11.85
CA LYS A 74 8.88 -7.04 -13.06
C LYS A 74 7.39 -7.27 -13.32
N ILE A 75 6.60 -7.49 -12.27
CA ILE A 75 5.14 -7.66 -12.39
C ILE A 75 4.49 -6.36 -12.83
N ILE A 76 4.89 -5.23 -12.24
CA ILE A 76 4.39 -3.91 -12.64
C ILE A 76 4.76 -3.62 -14.10
N ARG A 77 6.01 -3.82 -14.50
CA ARG A 77 6.46 -3.55 -15.87
C ARG A 77 5.68 -4.35 -16.91
N ARG A 78 5.39 -5.62 -16.63
CA ARG A 78 4.54 -6.48 -17.49
C ARG A 78 3.11 -5.98 -17.62
N ARG A 79 2.60 -5.24 -16.62
CA ARG A 79 1.24 -4.69 -16.61
C ARG A 79 1.10 -3.45 -17.49
N TYR A 80 2.21 -2.73 -17.72
CA TYR A 80 2.25 -1.51 -18.53
C TYR A 80 3.27 -1.64 -19.66
N PRO A 81 3.18 -2.65 -20.55
CA PRO A 81 4.23 -2.95 -21.53
C PRO A 81 4.47 -1.80 -22.52
N ASN A 82 3.42 -1.06 -22.87
CA ASN A 82 3.45 0.01 -23.86
C ASN A 82 4.01 1.34 -23.33
N GLU A 83 4.14 1.48 -22.01
CA GLU A 83 4.65 2.70 -21.41
C GLU A 83 6.17 2.79 -21.59
N ARG A 84 6.64 3.85 -22.27
CA ARG A 84 8.08 4.09 -22.48
C ARG A 84 8.80 4.50 -21.19
N ARG A 85 8.08 5.15 -20.27
CA ARG A 85 8.61 5.56 -18.96
C ARG A 85 7.58 5.28 -17.88
N LEU A 86 7.94 4.45 -16.92
CA LEU A 86 7.12 4.13 -15.77
C LEU A 86 7.69 4.81 -14.52
N ALA A 87 7.02 5.86 -14.04
CA ALA A 87 7.39 6.51 -12.79
C ALA A 87 6.76 5.80 -11.60
N ILE A 88 7.56 5.53 -10.58
CA ILE A 88 7.16 4.87 -9.34
C ILE A 88 7.63 5.78 -8.21
N ILE A 89 6.69 6.27 -7.41
CA ILE A 89 6.92 7.04 -6.18
C ILE A 89 6.90 6.07 -5.00
N LEU A 90 7.92 6.11 -4.17
CA LEU A 90 8.11 5.17 -3.06
C LEU A 90 8.76 5.87 -1.86
N ASP A 91 8.72 5.19 -0.73
CA ASP A 91 9.40 5.61 0.49
C ASP A 91 10.92 5.45 0.40
N ASN A 92 11.65 6.06 1.33
CA ASN A 92 13.11 6.08 1.37
C ASN A 92 13.74 4.77 1.89
N PHE A 93 13.10 3.62 1.65
CA PHE A 93 13.58 2.35 2.17
C PHE A 93 14.87 1.89 1.46
N SER A 94 15.87 1.49 2.25
CA SER A 94 17.23 1.22 1.77
C SER A 94 17.31 0.11 0.70
N ALA A 95 16.37 -0.84 0.69
CA ALA A 95 16.31 -1.88 -0.33
C ALA A 95 16.03 -1.32 -1.74
N HIS A 96 15.35 -0.18 -1.85
CA HIS A 96 15.03 0.47 -3.13
C HIS A 96 16.22 1.18 -3.76
N LYS A 97 17.21 1.53 -2.95
CA LYS A 97 18.40 2.27 -3.36
C LYS A 97 19.59 1.38 -3.70
N LYS A 98 19.43 0.04 -3.64
CA LYS A 98 20.50 -0.89 -3.98
C LYS A 98 20.86 -0.78 -5.47
N LYS A 99 22.15 -0.93 -5.78
CA LYS A 99 22.69 -0.82 -7.15
C LYS A 99 21.95 -1.74 -8.14
N GLU A 100 21.65 -2.97 -7.73
CA GLU A 100 20.90 -3.95 -8.54
C GLU A 100 19.48 -3.46 -8.91
N VAL A 101 18.79 -2.77 -8.00
CA VAL A 101 17.46 -2.22 -8.24
C VAL A 101 17.54 -1.07 -9.24
N LEU A 102 18.44 -0.12 -8.99
CA LEU A 102 18.62 1.05 -9.85
C LEU A 102 19.07 0.63 -11.27
N SER A 103 19.95 -0.36 -11.38
CA SER A 103 20.38 -0.94 -12.65
C SER A 103 19.22 -1.56 -13.41
N TRP A 104 18.43 -2.41 -12.74
CA TRP A 104 17.24 -3.02 -13.35
C TRP A 104 16.23 -1.96 -13.82
N CYS A 105 16.00 -0.92 -13.02
CA CYS A 105 15.08 0.17 -13.36
C CYS A 105 15.52 0.92 -14.62
N ARG A 106 16.80 1.30 -14.72
CA ARG A 106 17.35 1.97 -15.91
C ARG A 106 17.18 1.13 -17.17
N ALA A 107 17.50 -0.16 -17.09
CA ALA A 107 17.38 -1.08 -18.22
C ALA A 107 15.92 -1.32 -18.66
N ASN A 108 14.92 -1.03 -17.82
CA ASN A 108 13.51 -1.31 -18.09
C ASN A 108 12.65 -0.05 -18.20
N GLY A 109 13.26 1.14 -18.32
CA GLY A 109 12.52 2.41 -18.44
C GLY A 109 11.71 2.77 -17.18
N VAL A 110 12.15 2.33 -16.00
CA VAL A 110 11.48 2.60 -14.72
C VAL A 110 12.21 3.70 -13.97
N TRP A 111 11.47 4.70 -13.50
CA TRP A 111 11.98 5.88 -12.81
C TRP A 111 11.50 5.83 -11.36
N LEU A 112 12.45 5.75 -10.42
CA LEU A 112 12.14 5.74 -8.99
C LEU A 112 12.20 7.17 -8.44
N ILE A 113 11.09 7.63 -7.89
CA ILE A 113 10.94 8.92 -7.22
C ILE A 113 10.77 8.64 -5.73
N PHE A 114 11.62 9.23 -4.91
CA PHE A 114 11.57 9.02 -3.47
C PHE A 114 10.81 10.16 -2.80
N THR A 115 9.89 9.84 -1.90
CA THR A 115 9.28 10.85 -1.03
C THR A 115 10.34 11.46 -0.12
N ALA A 116 10.14 12.72 0.28
CA ALA A 116 10.98 13.34 1.29
C ALA A 116 11.00 12.50 2.58
N THR A 117 12.10 12.58 3.32
CA THR A 117 12.21 11.92 4.62
C THR A 117 11.07 12.39 5.52
N ASN A 118 10.40 11.45 6.21
CA ASN A 118 9.22 11.68 7.05
C ASN A 118 7.97 12.22 6.33
N ALA A 119 7.91 12.21 5.00
CA ALA A 119 6.74 12.61 4.22
C ALA A 119 5.92 11.40 3.71
N SER A 120 5.75 10.38 4.55
CA SER A 120 5.03 9.15 4.17
C SER A 120 3.56 9.44 3.85
N TRP A 121 2.95 10.39 4.58
CA TRP A 121 1.58 10.89 4.38
C TRP A 121 1.29 11.37 2.95
N MET A 122 2.31 11.78 2.19
CA MET A 122 2.15 12.20 0.79
C MET A 122 1.90 11.01 -0.15
N ASN A 123 2.16 9.79 0.32
CA ASN A 123 2.02 8.58 -0.45
C ASN A 123 0.57 8.07 -0.43
N ARG A 124 -0.24 8.39 -1.45
CA ARG A 124 -1.68 8.04 -1.47
C ARG A 124 -1.99 6.54 -1.39
N ILE A 125 -1.01 5.66 -1.54
CA ILE A 125 -1.22 4.23 -1.26
C ILE A 125 -1.49 3.97 0.23
N GLU A 126 -1.01 4.84 1.13
CA GLU A 126 -1.26 4.74 2.57
C GLU A 126 -2.76 4.74 2.87
N ALA A 127 -3.50 5.64 2.23
CA ALA A 127 -4.95 5.69 2.34
C ALA A 127 -5.65 4.39 1.92
N GLN A 128 -5.03 3.60 1.05
CA GLN A 128 -5.59 2.32 0.64
C GLN A 128 -5.45 1.25 1.72
N PHE A 129 -4.41 1.33 2.57
CA PHE A 129 -4.18 0.34 3.63
C PHE A 129 -5.18 0.42 4.78
N GLY A 130 -5.83 1.57 5.02
CA GLY A 130 -6.93 1.67 5.97
C GLY A 130 -8.05 0.67 5.65
N SER A 131 -8.37 0.50 4.36
CA SER A 131 -9.36 -0.49 3.92
C SER A 131 -8.88 -1.92 4.13
N VAL A 132 -7.62 -2.22 3.80
CA VAL A 132 -7.04 -3.57 3.99
C VAL A 132 -7.06 -3.94 5.46
N HIS A 133 -6.66 -3.01 6.34
CA HIS A 133 -6.67 -3.25 7.78
C HIS A 133 -8.10 -3.51 8.30
N TYR A 134 -9.07 -2.70 7.88
CA TYR A 134 -10.45 -2.85 8.32
C TYR A 134 -11.05 -4.20 7.87
N PHE A 135 -11.06 -4.49 6.57
CA PHE A 135 -11.74 -5.68 6.03
C PHE A 135 -10.97 -6.97 6.26
N VAL A 136 -9.64 -6.94 6.23
CA VAL A 136 -8.83 -8.16 6.33
C VAL A 136 -8.32 -8.40 7.75
N LEU A 137 -7.79 -7.39 8.43
CA LEU A 137 -7.11 -7.63 9.72
C LEU A 137 -8.04 -7.49 10.93
N LYS A 138 -9.02 -6.58 10.86
CA LYS A 138 -9.97 -6.38 11.96
C LYS A 138 -11.16 -7.34 11.87
N SER A 139 -11.63 -7.61 10.66
CA SER A 139 -12.84 -8.41 10.43
C SER A 139 -12.57 -9.89 10.11
N SER A 140 -11.30 -10.32 9.98
CA SER A 140 -10.98 -11.73 9.74
C SER A 140 -9.95 -12.26 10.75
N TYR A 141 -10.15 -13.50 11.18
CA TYR A 141 -9.26 -14.23 12.10
C TYR A 141 -8.62 -15.41 11.35
N PRO A 142 -7.60 -15.15 10.51
CA PRO A 142 -7.01 -16.19 9.67
C PRO A 142 -6.25 -17.21 10.52
N LYS A 143 -6.50 -18.49 10.26
CA LYS A 143 -5.89 -19.63 10.98
C LYS A 143 -4.41 -19.80 10.62
N ASN A 144 -4.03 -19.41 9.40
CA ASN A 144 -2.67 -19.51 8.91
C ASN A 144 -2.34 -18.43 7.87
N HIS A 145 -1.08 -18.38 7.44
CA HIS A 145 -0.62 -17.41 6.44
C HIS A 145 -1.22 -17.60 5.05
N ALA A 146 -1.58 -18.82 4.64
CA ALA A 146 -2.18 -19.03 3.33
C ALA A 146 -3.59 -18.41 3.28
N GLU A 147 -4.36 -18.57 4.36
CA GLU A 147 -5.67 -17.94 4.50
C GLU A 147 -5.56 -16.41 4.54
N LEU A 148 -4.63 -15.85 5.33
CA LEU A 148 -4.38 -14.41 5.31
C LEU A 148 -3.98 -13.92 3.91
N GLU A 149 -3.13 -14.66 3.20
CA GLU A 149 -2.74 -14.33 1.83
C GLU A 149 -3.91 -14.34 0.86
N GLN A 150 -4.84 -15.27 1.04
CA GLN A 150 -6.06 -15.36 0.24
C GLN A 150 -7.02 -14.21 0.55
N ASN A 151 -7.27 -13.91 1.82
CA ASN A 151 -8.14 -12.81 2.24
C ASN A 151 -7.65 -11.47 1.69
N VAL A 152 -6.32 -11.23 1.70
CA VAL A 152 -5.74 -10.03 1.07
C VAL A 152 -6.02 -10.01 -0.43
N LYS A 153 -5.79 -11.11 -1.15
CA LYS A 153 -6.04 -11.18 -2.61
C LYS A 153 -7.50 -10.92 -2.96
N GLU A 154 -8.42 -11.50 -2.21
CA GLU A 154 -9.86 -11.32 -2.38
C GLU A 154 -10.27 -9.87 -2.11
N HIS A 155 -9.76 -9.27 -1.04
CA HIS A 155 -9.97 -7.85 -0.77
C HIS A 155 -9.45 -6.96 -1.90
N LEU A 156 -8.25 -7.21 -2.43
CA LEU A 156 -7.71 -6.46 -3.56
C LEU A 156 -8.61 -6.56 -4.80
N LYS A 157 -9.12 -7.76 -5.09
CA LYS A 157 -10.08 -7.98 -6.20
C LYS A 157 -11.39 -7.23 -5.94
N TRP A 158 -11.98 -7.41 -4.77
CA TRP A 158 -13.21 -6.74 -4.37
C TRP A 158 -13.08 -5.22 -4.44
N ARG A 159 -12.03 -4.65 -3.85
CA ARG A 159 -11.77 -3.19 -3.85
C ARG A 159 -11.68 -2.65 -5.27
N ASN A 160 -11.00 -3.35 -6.17
CA ASN A 160 -10.86 -2.92 -7.56
C ASN A 160 -12.19 -2.99 -8.34
N SER A 161 -13.09 -3.89 -7.97
CA SER A 161 -14.45 -3.95 -8.52
C SER A 161 -15.42 -2.95 -7.85
N ASN A 162 -15.10 -2.49 -6.63
CA ASN A 162 -15.98 -1.67 -5.79
C ASN A 162 -15.38 -0.28 -5.47
N ARG A 163 -14.70 0.33 -6.44
CA ARG A 163 -13.98 1.62 -6.29
C ARG A 163 -14.84 2.77 -5.74
N HIS A 164 -16.13 2.76 -6.04
CA HIS A 164 -17.05 3.81 -5.62
C HIS A 164 -17.78 3.52 -4.31
N ASN A 165 -17.47 2.40 -3.64
CA ASN A 165 -18.10 2.03 -2.39
C ASN A 165 -17.93 3.14 -1.33
N PRO A 166 -19.03 3.64 -0.72
CA PRO A 166 -18.96 4.74 0.25
C PRO A 166 -18.06 4.43 1.46
N LEU A 167 -18.10 3.20 1.98
CA LEU A 167 -17.29 2.78 3.12
C LEU A 167 -15.79 2.78 2.77
N LEU A 168 -15.44 2.36 1.55
CA LEU A 168 -14.07 2.45 1.04
C LEU A 168 -13.57 3.90 1.04
N LYS A 169 -14.40 4.85 0.57
CA LYS A 169 -14.05 6.28 0.56
C LYS A 169 -13.88 6.85 1.97
N ILE A 170 -14.73 6.46 2.91
CA ILE A 170 -14.62 6.88 4.32
C ILE A 170 -13.30 6.39 4.93
N LEU A 171 -12.96 5.10 4.72
CA LEU A 171 -11.74 4.50 5.24
C LEU A 171 -10.48 5.15 4.64
N GLN A 172 -10.49 5.47 3.35
CA GLN A 172 -9.40 6.18 2.68
C GLN A 172 -9.21 7.60 3.22
N LYS A 173 -10.31 8.34 3.46
CA LYS A 173 -10.25 9.69 4.02
C LYS A 173 -9.70 9.70 5.44
N LYS A 174 -10.08 8.72 6.27
CA LYS A 174 -9.65 8.64 7.68
C LYS A 174 -8.14 8.47 7.82
N THR A 175 -7.50 7.79 6.88
CA THR A 175 -6.04 7.58 6.91
C THR A 175 -5.23 8.85 6.63
N TYR A 176 -5.80 9.88 6.00
CA TYR A 176 -5.13 11.17 5.80
C TYR A 176 -5.14 12.09 7.03
N VAL A 177 -5.80 11.70 8.13
CA VAL A 177 -6.01 12.52 9.33
C VAL A 177 -5.13 12.04 10.49
N ILE A 178 -4.00 11.39 10.20
CA ILE A 178 -3.02 10.92 11.20
C ILE A 178 -1.70 11.64 10.98
#